data_AF-A0A382ZDU5-F1
#
_entry.id   AF-A0A382ZDU5-F1
#
_cell.length_a   1.000
_cell.length_b   1.000
_cell.length_c   1.000
_cell.angle_alpha   90.00
_cell.angle_beta   90.00
_cell.angle_gamma   90.00
#
_symmetry.space_group_name_H-M   'P 1'
#
loop_
_entity.id
_entity.type
_entity.pdbx_description
1 polymer ?
#
loop_
_entity_poly.entity_id
_entity_poly.type
_entity_poly.pdbx_seq_one_letter_code
_entity_poly.pdbx_strand_id
1 'polypeptide(L)'
;MAATVPLFNEILKNNQLVKGKLRISTSDLEKLFRSLENNTNQLKKKLHRQEELIRTQIRKRNGIKFQLKRNLESINKTFHPSKKNISLLFKKQGESSYIKARLYWGGRQREVQVGSIAIVIDMINNMISKGILSDLKTMRTKELTWKQIKQKPELVGAIKEIAAFKFQEYI
;
A
#
# COMPACT_ATOMS: atom_id res chain seq x y z
N MET A 1 12.90 41.79 -22.13
CA MET A 1 11.99 42.96 -22.17
C MET A 1 11.84 43.43 -23.62
N ALA A 2 11.00 42.77 -24.42
CA ALA A 2 10.76 43.18 -25.83
C ALA A 2 9.30 42.98 -26.30
N ALA A 3 8.41 42.49 -25.45
CA ALA A 3 7.04 42.12 -25.84
C ALA A 3 5.96 43.15 -25.46
N THR A 4 6.32 44.27 -24.81
CA THR A 4 5.35 45.25 -24.28
C THR A 4 4.87 46.29 -25.29
N VAL A 5 5.75 46.71 -26.21
CA VAL A 5 5.44 47.72 -27.24
C VAL A 5 4.47 47.22 -28.33
N PRO A 6 4.56 45.96 -28.81
CA PRO A 6 3.68 45.46 -29.88
C PRO A 6 2.20 45.38 -29.48
N LEU A 7 1.90 44.85 -28.28
CA LEU A 7 0.52 44.66 -27.80
C LEU A 7 -0.18 46.00 -27.51
N PHE A 8 0.60 47.00 -27.08
CA PHE A 8 0.11 48.34 -26.79
C PHE A 8 -0.35 49.10 -28.05
N ASN A 9 0.44 49.04 -29.12
CA ASN A 9 0.10 49.66 -30.41
C ASN A 9 -1.18 49.05 -31.01
N GLU A 10 -1.41 47.76 -30.76
CA GLU A 10 -2.61 47.06 -31.22
C GLU A 10 -3.87 47.53 -30.49
N ILE A 11 -3.81 47.75 -29.17
CA ILE A 11 -4.95 48.25 -28.38
C ILE A 11 -5.34 49.68 -28.81
N LEU A 12 -4.36 50.55 -29.03
CA LEU A 12 -4.61 51.92 -29.51
C LEU A 12 -5.21 51.91 -30.92
N LYS A 13 -4.65 51.09 -31.83
CA LYS A 13 -5.16 50.91 -33.19
C LYS A 13 -6.61 50.42 -33.18
N ASN A 14 -6.91 49.42 -32.37
CA ASN A 14 -8.26 48.86 -32.25
C ASN A 14 -9.25 49.89 -31.66
N ASN A 15 -8.83 50.70 -30.67
CA ASN A 15 -9.67 51.76 -30.12
C ASN A 15 -10.01 52.84 -31.16
N GLN A 16 -9.03 53.23 -31.98
CA GLN A 16 -9.24 54.18 -33.08
C GLN A 16 -10.18 53.60 -34.16
N LEU A 17 -10.01 52.32 -34.52
CA LEU A 17 -10.84 51.64 -35.52
C LEU A 17 -12.32 51.57 -35.10
N VAL A 18 -12.62 51.40 -33.81
CA VAL A 18 -13.99 51.35 -33.27
C VAL A 18 -14.53 52.69 -32.80
N LYS A 19 -13.86 53.81 -33.13
CA LYS A 19 -14.20 55.19 -32.68
C LYS A 19 -14.35 55.31 -31.16
N GLY A 20 -13.53 54.58 -30.39
CA GLY A 20 -13.48 54.66 -28.94
C GLY A 20 -12.98 56.02 -28.43
N LYS A 21 -13.31 56.35 -27.18
CA LYS A 21 -12.90 57.61 -26.51
C LYS A 21 -11.94 57.36 -25.34
N LEU A 22 -10.94 56.50 -25.51
CA LEU A 22 -10.00 56.22 -24.42
C LEU A 22 -9.27 57.53 -24.03
N ARG A 23 -9.51 58.04 -22.82
CA ARG A 23 -8.87 59.27 -22.28
C ARG A 23 -7.65 59.00 -21.41
N ILE A 24 -7.19 57.75 -21.37
CA ILE A 24 -6.07 57.32 -20.54
C ILE A 24 -4.76 57.55 -21.27
N SER A 25 -3.76 58.09 -20.56
CA SER A 25 -2.42 58.28 -21.11
C SER A 25 -1.74 56.93 -21.37
N THR A 26 -0.84 56.91 -22.34
CA THR A 26 -0.05 55.73 -22.68
C THR A 26 0.73 55.19 -21.46
N SER A 27 1.31 56.11 -20.67
CA SER A 27 2.03 55.78 -19.43
C SER A 27 1.16 55.11 -18.38
N ASP A 28 -0.08 55.57 -18.20
CA ASP A 28 -0.98 55.01 -17.19
C ASP A 28 -1.49 53.63 -17.58
N LEU A 29 -1.72 53.39 -18.88
CA LEU A 29 -2.09 52.07 -19.39
C LEU A 29 -0.93 51.06 -19.26
N GLU A 30 0.31 51.49 -19.52
CA GLU A 30 1.51 50.66 -19.29
C GLU A 30 1.69 50.32 -17.81
N LYS A 31 1.51 51.29 -16.91
CA LYS A 31 1.57 51.06 -15.45
C LYS A 31 0.51 50.04 -15.03
N LEU A 32 -0.71 50.17 -15.53
CA LEU A 32 -1.80 49.23 -15.26
C LEU A 32 -1.45 47.82 -15.77
N PHE A 33 -0.98 47.69 -17.00
CA PHE A 33 -0.58 46.40 -17.57
C PHE A 33 0.52 45.74 -16.73
N ARG A 34 1.59 46.46 -16.41
CA ARG A 34 2.68 45.94 -15.57
C ARG A 34 2.19 45.54 -14.19
N SER A 35 1.29 46.33 -13.60
CA SER A 35 0.68 46.01 -12.29
C SER A 35 -0.13 44.70 -12.36
N LEU A 36 -0.96 44.54 -13.38
CA LEU A 36 -1.76 43.34 -13.60
C LEU A 36 -0.89 42.11 -13.90
N GLU A 37 0.15 42.26 -14.71
CA GLU A 37 1.10 41.18 -15.01
C GLU A 37 1.86 40.75 -13.76
N ASN A 38 2.35 41.71 -12.97
CA ASN A 38 3.04 41.43 -11.70
C ASN A 38 2.11 40.75 -10.70
N ASN A 39 0.88 41.24 -10.53
CA ASN A 39 -0.12 40.63 -9.65
C ASN A 39 -0.46 39.21 -10.12
N THR A 40 -0.70 39.02 -11.41
CA THR A 40 -0.96 37.69 -12.00
C THR A 40 0.19 36.73 -11.73
N ASN A 41 1.43 37.18 -11.91
CA ASN A 41 2.62 36.36 -11.64
C ASN A 41 2.74 36.02 -10.14
N GLN A 42 2.40 36.93 -9.24
CA GLN A 42 2.34 36.66 -7.80
C GLN A 42 1.24 35.64 -7.46
N LEU A 43 0.06 35.76 -8.07
CA LEU A 43 -1.04 34.82 -7.88
C LEU A 43 -0.69 33.41 -8.39
N LYS A 44 -0.04 33.30 -9.56
CA LYS A 44 0.46 32.01 -10.08
C LYS A 44 1.43 31.34 -9.11
N LYS A 45 2.36 32.11 -8.52
CA LYS A 45 3.30 31.60 -7.49
C LYS A 45 2.57 31.15 -6.22
N LYS A 46 1.57 31.91 -5.76
CA LYS A 46 0.74 31.54 -4.60
C LYS A 46 -0.05 30.26 -4.87
N LEU A 47 -0.66 30.14 -6.04
CA LEU A 47 -1.40 28.94 -6.47
C LEU A 47 -0.49 27.72 -6.46
N HIS A 48 0.67 27.79 -7.11
CA HIS A 48 1.62 26.68 -7.15
C HIS A 48 2.07 26.24 -5.75
N ARG A 49 2.35 27.20 -4.84
CA ARG A 49 2.68 26.89 -3.45
C ARG A 49 1.54 26.14 -2.74
N GLN A 50 0.29 26.54 -2.95
CA GLN A 50 -0.86 25.84 -2.36
C GLN A 50 -1.03 24.43 -2.94
N GLU A 51 -0.82 24.24 -4.24
CA GLU A 51 -0.86 22.91 -4.87
C GLU A 51 0.19 21.97 -4.27
N GLU A 52 1.42 22.43 -4.06
CA GLU A 52 2.49 21.63 -3.44
C GLU A 52 2.21 21.33 -1.96
N LEU A 53 1.61 22.27 -1.22
CA LEU A 53 1.14 22.01 0.14
C LEU A 53 0.06 20.92 0.15
N ILE A 54 -0.94 21.01 -0.73
CA ILE A 54 -2.01 20.01 -0.86
C ILE A 54 -1.42 18.64 -1.21
N ARG A 55 -0.52 18.56 -2.19
CA ARG A 55 0.17 17.32 -2.58
C ARG A 55 0.91 16.71 -1.39
N THR A 56 1.63 17.52 -0.62
CA THR A 56 2.34 17.07 0.57
C THR A 56 1.38 16.53 1.64
N GLN A 57 0.25 17.21 1.88
CA GLN A 57 -0.76 16.74 2.84
C GLN A 57 -1.43 15.44 2.40
N ILE A 58 -1.72 15.29 1.10
CA ILE A 58 -2.24 14.03 0.54
C ILE A 58 -1.25 12.89 0.77
N ARG A 59 0.06 13.11 0.54
CA ARG A 59 1.11 12.11 0.82
C ARG A 59 1.14 11.73 2.29
N LYS A 60 1.13 12.70 3.20
CA LYS A 60 1.09 12.48 4.67
C LYS A 60 -0.14 11.66 5.08
N ARG A 61 -1.33 12.06 4.63
CA ARG A 61 -2.59 11.34 4.87
C ARG A 61 -2.51 9.90 4.38
N ASN A 62 -1.98 9.67 3.18
CA ASN A 62 -1.84 8.33 2.62
C ASN A 62 -0.83 7.48 3.41
N GLY A 63 0.25 8.08 3.93
CA GLY A 63 1.19 7.44 4.84
C GLY A 63 0.53 6.98 6.13
N ILE A 64 -0.25 7.86 6.78
CA ILE A 64 -1.03 7.53 7.99
C ILE A 64 -2.03 6.39 7.69
N LYS A 65 -2.77 6.48 6.58
CA LYS A 65 -3.72 5.44 6.16
C LYS A 65 -3.04 4.08 5.98
N PHE A 66 -1.86 4.07 5.36
CA PHE A 66 -1.08 2.85 5.19
C PHE A 66 -0.62 2.26 6.53
N GLN A 67 -0.11 3.10 7.44
CA GLN A 67 0.31 2.67 8.77
C GLN A 67 -0.86 2.12 9.58
N LEU A 68 -2.02 2.79 9.55
CA LEU A 68 -3.25 2.30 10.19
C LEU A 68 -3.65 0.93 9.65
N LYS A 69 -3.69 0.76 8.33
CA LYS A 69 -4.00 -0.53 7.69
C LYS A 69 -3.03 -1.62 8.14
N ARG A 70 -1.72 -1.35 8.15
CA ARG A 70 -0.69 -2.29 8.59
C ARG A 70 -0.87 -2.67 10.07
N ASN A 71 -1.14 -1.71 10.94
CA ASN A 71 -1.34 -1.96 12.36
C ASN A 71 -2.58 -2.81 12.61
N LEU A 72 -3.71 -2.50 11.95
CA LEU A 72 -4.93 -3.32 12.03
C LEU A 72 -4.69 -4.75 11.52
N GLU A 73 -3.97 -4.91 10.42
CA GLU A 73 -3.58 -6.23 9.91
C GLU A 73 -2.73 -6.99 10.94
N SER A 74 -1.79 -6.31 11.59
CA SER A 74 -0.90 -6.89 12.62
C SER A 74 -1.68 -7.31 13.87
N ILE A 75 -2.59 -6.46 14.36
CA ILE A 75 -3.48 -6.78 15.50
C ILE A 75 -4.30 -8.02 15.18
N ASN A 76 -4.94 -8.05 14.00
CA ASN A 76 -5.74 -9.21 13.59
C ASN A 76 -4.90 -10.48 13.50
N LYS A 77 -3.71 -10.42 12.89
CA LYS A 77 -2.85 -11.60 12.75
C LYS A 77 -2.25 -12.06 14.07
N THR A 78 -1.97 -11.14 15.00
CA THR A 78 -1.37 -11.46 16.31
C THR A 78 -2.39 -11.99 17.29
N PHE A 79 -3.55 -11.35 17.41
CA PHE A 79 -4.52 -11.66 18.47
C PHE A 79 -5.71 -12.49 17.98
N HIS A 80 -5.91 -12.58 16.66
CA HIS A 80 -7.00 -13.33 16.04
C HIS A 80 -6.47 -14.20 14.89
N PRO A 81 -5.55 -15.15 15.19
CA PRO A 81 -4.92 -15.99 14.18
C PRO A 81 -5.99 -16.69 13.31
N SER A 82 -5.73 -16.71 12.01
CA SER A 82 -6.69 -17.24 11.03
C SER A 82 -5.99 -18.04 9.95
N LYS A 83 -6.57 -19.18 9.62
CA LYS A 83 -6.21 -20.04 8.48
C LYS A 83 -6.47 -19.39 7.11
N LYS A 84 -7.26 -18.31 7.07
CA LYS A 84 -7.68 -17.66 5.82
C LYS A 84 -6.49 -17.07 5.08
N ASN A 85 -6.46 -17.29 3.77
CA ASN A 85 -5.42 -16.81 2.86
C ASN A 85 -3.99 -17.29 3.18
N ILE A 86 -3.84 -18.40 3.89
CA ILE A 86 -2.57 -19.11 4.04
C ILE A 86 -2.46 -20.15 2.93
N SER A 87 -1.38 -20.11 2.17
CA SER A 87 -1.00 -21.13 1.19
C SER A 87 0.15 -21.96 1.73
N LEU A 88 0.09 -23.28 1.57
CA LEU A 88 1.15 -24.17 2.02
C LEU A 88 2.02 -24.63 0.85
N LEU A 89 3.32 -24.66 1.07
CA LEU A 89 4.35 -25.05 0.12
C LEU A 89 5.25 -26.09 0.77
N PHE A 90 5.66 -27.08 0.01
CA PHE A 90 6.69 -28.02 0.43
C PHE A 90 7.95 -27.71 -0.35
N LYS A 91 9.06 -27.47 0.35
CA LYS A 91 10.34 -27.13 -0.27
C LYS A 91 11.39 -28.12 0.21
N LYS A 92 12.24 -28.51 -0.73
CA LYS A 92 13.47 -29.25 -0.47
C LYS A 92 14.62 -28.24 -0.54
N GLN A 93 15.47 -28.20 0.49
CA GLN A 93 16.66 -27.37 0.55
C GLN A 93 17.82 -28.23 1.04
N GLY A 94 18.72 -28.57 0.11
CA GLY A 94 19.73 -29.59 0.33
C GLY A 94 19.08 -30.95 0.64
N GLU A 95 19.54 -31.58 1.72
CA GLU A 95 19.02 -32.87 2.20
C GLU A 95 17.74 -32.72 3.04
N SER A 96 17.41 -31.50 3.46
CA SER A 96 16.25 -31.23 4.31
C SER A 96 15.01 -30.88 3.49
N SER A 97 13.84 -31.31 3.95
CA SER A 97 12.56 -30.92 3.37
C SER A 97 11.61 -30.40 4.45
N TYR A 98 10.95 -29.28 4.15
CA TYR A 98 10.08 -28.60 5.11
C TYR A 98 8.85 -28.02 4.43
N ILE A 99 7.80 -27.86 5.24
CA ILE A 99 6.58 -27.16 4.88
C ILE A 99 6.77 -25.68 5.23
N LYS A 100 6.54 -24.81 4.26
CA LYS A 100 6.42 -23.35 4.45
C LYS A 100 4.96 -22.93 4.29
N ALA A 101 4.56 -21.95 5.09
CA ALA A 101 3.32 -21.23 4.94
C ALA A 101 3.59 -19.87 4.33
N ARG A 102 2.78 -19.50 3.34
CA ARG A 102 2.87 -18.23 2.62
C ARG A 102 1.60 -17.43 2.88
N LEU A 103 1.77 -16.16 3.24
CA LEU A 103 0.68 -15.21 3.43
C LEU A 103 1.13 -13.77 3.15
N TYR A 104 0.17 -12.86 3.00
CA TYR A 104 0.44 -11.43 2.89
C TYR A 104 0.39 -10.76 4.26
N TRP A 105 1.37 -9.89 4.53
CA TRP A 105 1.40 -9.01 5.69
C TRP A 105 2.22 -7.75 5.40
N GLY A 106 1.73 -6.58 5.81
CA GLY A 106 2.47 -5.33 5.67
C GLY A 106 2.73 -4.94 4.20
N GLY A 107 1.82 -5.31 3.31
CA GLY A 107 1.93 -5.06 1.87
C GLY A 107 2.94 -5.94 1.13
N ARG A 108 3.44 -7.02 1.75
CA ARG A 108 4.37 -7.95 1.11
C ARG A 108 3.96 -9.40 1.36
N GLN A 109 4.32 -10.28 0.43
CA GLN A 109 4.20 -11.71 0.63
C GLN A 109 5.34 -12.20 1.52
N ARG A 110 5.02 -12.97 2.55
CA ARG A 110 5.97 -13.57 3.49
C ARG A 110 5.84 -15.08 3.46
N GLU A 111 6.95 -15.76 3.76
CA GLU A 111 7.00 -17.19 3.95
C GLU A 111 7.57 -17.51 5.33
N VAL A 112 6.85 -18.30 6.12
CA VAL A 112 7.30 -18.81 7.41
C VAL A 112 7.50 -20.31 7.32
N GLN A 113 8.59 -20.80 7.91
CA GLN A 113 8.83 -22.23 8.01
C GLN A 113 7.96 -22.84 9.11
N VAL A 114 7.09 -23.77 8.73
CA VAL A 114 6.25 -24.51 9.68
C VAL A 114 7.05 -25.64 10.30
N GLY A 115 7.74 -26.45 9.50
CA GLY A 115 8.59 -27.54 9.98
C GLY A 115 8.74 -28.67 8.95
N SER A 116 9.52 -29.69 9.28
CA SER A 116 9.51 -30.96 8.52
C SER A 116 8.15 -31.66 8.71
N ILE A 117 7.84 -32.64 7.86
CA ILE A 117 6.56 -33.38 7.99
C ILE A 117 6.47 -34.03 9.38
N ALA A 118 7.54 -34.69 9.84
CA ALA A 118 7.57 -35.33 11.15
C ALA A 118 7.23 -34.34 12.28
N ILE A 119 7.94 -33.21 12.33
CA ILE A 119 7.71 -32.16 13.33
C ILE A 119 6.27 -31.63 13.27
N VAL A 120 5.74 -31.44 12.06
CA VAL A 120 4.38 -30.94 11.86
C VAL A 120 3.33 -31.94 12.35
N ILE A 121 3.52 -33.24 12.11
CA ILE A 121 2.62 -34.27 12.64
C ILE A 121 2.67 -34.31 14.17
N ASP A 122 3.87 -34.19 14.76
CA ASP A 122 4.01 -34.14 16.22
C ASP A 122 3.30 -32.89 16.81
N MET A 123 3.40 -31.74 16.15
CA MET A 123 2.65 -30.53 16.52
C MET A 123 1.13 -30.76 16.44
N ILE A 124 0.63 -31.40 15.38
CA ILE A 124 -0.79 -31.73 15.25
C ILE A 124 -1.25 -32.63 16.38
N ASN A 125 -0.51 -33.70 16.67
CA ASN A 125 -0.83 -34.62 17.77
C ASN A 125 -0.87 -33.91 19.13
N ASN A 126 0.06 -33.00 19.38
CA ASN A 126 0.07 -32.17 20.58
C ASN A 126 -1.12 -31.20 20.65
N MET A 127 -1.62 -30.72 19.51
CA MET A 127 -2.82 -29.88 19.46
C MET A 127 -4.10 -30.69 19.66
N ILE A 128 -4.14 -31.95 19.16
CA ILE A 128 -5.23 -32.90 19.41
C ILE A 128 -5.32 -33.22 20.90
N SER A 129 -4.20 -33.55 21.56
CA SER A 129 -4.19 -33.88 22.99
C SER A 129 -4.62 -32.71 23.88
N LYS A 130 -4.43 -31.48 23.41
CA LYS A 130 -4.90 -30.25 24.07
C LYS A 130 -6.35 -29.86 23.72
N GLY A 131 -7.04 -30.65 22.90
CA GLY A 131 -8.42 -30.37 22.47
C GLY A 131 -8.58 -29.23 21.45
N ILE A 132 -7.49 -28.70 20.89
CA ILE A 132 -7.53 -27.60 19.90
C ILE A 132 -8.01 -28.12 18.53
N LEU A 133 -7.67 -29.37 18.21
CA LEU A 133 -8.05 -30.06 16.98
C LEU A 133 -8.88 -31.31 17.31
N SER A 134 -9.98 -31.13 18.05
CA SER A 134 -10.84 -32.21 18.55
C SER A 134 -11.38 -33.15 17.48
N ASP A 135 -11.55 -32.64 16.26
CA ASP A 135 -12.14 -33.40 15.15
C ASP A 135 -11.13 -34.34 14.46
N LEU A 136 -9.85 -34.26 14.84
CA LEU A 136 -8.78 -35.07 14.28
C LEU A 136 -8.37 -36.21 15.22
N LYS A 137 -8.10 -37.37 14.62
CA LYS A 137 -7.49 -38.50 15.32
C LYS A 137 -5.96 -38.38 15.30
N THR A 138 -5.34 -38.81 16.39
CA THR A 138 -3.88 -38.86 16.54
C THR A 138 -3.26 -39.73 15.44
N MET A 139 -2.15 -39.29 14.87
CA MET A 139 -1.48 -39.94 13.74
C MET A 139 -0.08 -40.43 14.12
N ARG A 140 0.45 -41.42 13.40
CA ARG A 140 1.84 -41.85 13.54
C ARG A 140 2.78 -41.00 12.66
N THR A 141 3.90 -40.57 13.23
CA THR A 141 4.83 -39.57 12.67
C THR A 141 5.54 -40.00 11.36
N LYS A 142 5.66 -41.31 11.09
CA LYS A 142 6.50 -41.84 9.99
C LYS A 142 5.78 -42.13 8.66
N GLU A 143 4.47 -41.93 8.55
CA GLU A 143 3.70 -42.56 7.46
C GLU A 143 3.22 -41.63 6.34
N LEU A 144 3.38 -40.31 6.46
CA LEU A 144 2.75 -39.36 5.53
C LEU A 144 3.74 -38.64 4.63
N THR A 145 3.50 -38.71 3.33
CA THR A 145 4.14 -37.87 2.31
C THR A 145 3.38 -36.56 2.12
N TRP A 146 4.05 -35.54 1.58
CA TRP A 146 3.39 -34.28 1.25
C TRP A 146 2.20 -34.43 0.29
N LYS A 147 2.30 -35.38 -0.67
CA LYS A 147 1.23 -35.66 -1.63
C LYS A 147 -0.04 -36.17 -0.92
N GLN A 148 0.12 -37.07 0.05
CA GLN A 148 -0.99 -37.59 0.86
C GLN A 148 -1.57 -36.49 1.77
N ILE A 149 -0.73 -35.64 2.37
CA ILE A 149 -1.19 -34.52 3.19
C ILE A 149 -2.06 -33.56 2.38
N LYS A 150 -1.65 -33.21 1.16
CA LYS A 150 -2.41 -32.30 0.28
C LYS A 150 -3.81 -32.82 -0.09
N GLN A 151 -4.02 -34.13 -0.08
CA GLN A 151 -5.30 -34.76 -0.40
C GLN A 151 -6.26 -34.79 0.79
N LYS A 152 -5.81 -34.38 1.98
CA LYS A 152 -6.56 -34.40 3.23
C LYS A 152 -6.85 -32.97 3.70
N PRO A 153 -8.02 -32.40 3.37
CA PRO A 153 -8.37 -31.02 3.73
C PRO A 153 -8.25 -30.72 5.23
N GLU A 154 -8.55 -31.69 6.07
CA GLU A 154 -8.45 -31.64 7.52
C GLU A 154 -7.01 -31.45 8.00
N LEU A 155 -6.05 -32.15 7.39
CA LEU A 155 -4.62 -31.98 7.68
C LEU A 155 -4.09 -30.66 7.13
N VAL A 156 -4.50 -30.27 5.92
CA VAL A 156 -4.17 -28.96 5.37
C VAL A 156 -4.68 -27.85 6.30
N GLY A 157 -5.89 -28.00 6.83
CA GLY A 157 -6.49 -27.10 7.81
C GLY A 157 -5.65 -27.00 9.08
N ALA A 158 -5.28 -28.14 9.68
CA ALA A 158 -4.45 -28.19 10.88
C ALA A 158 -3.07 -27.54 10.68
N ILE A 159 -2.41 -27.79 9.54
CA ILE A 159 -1.12 -27.19 9.22
C ILE A 159 -1.24 -25.67 9.05
N LYS A 160 -2.35 -25.19 8.49
CA LYS A 160 -2.63 -23.74 8.43
C LYS A 160 -2.88 -23.14 9.81
N GLU A 161 -3.44 -23.90 10.75
CA GLU A 161 -3.61 -23.46 12.15
C GLU A 161 -2.25 -23.27 12.81
N ILE A 162 -1.36 -24.27 12.70
CA ILE A 162 0.03 -24.16 13.18
C ILE A 162 0.73 -22.96 12.55
N ALA A 163 0.57 -22.78 11.24
CA ALA A 163 1.15 -21.65 10.54
C ALA A 163 0.61 -20.29 11.03
N ALA A 164 -0.67 -20.21 11.36
CA ALA A 164 -1.28 -19.00 11.89
C ALA A 164 -0.71 -18.64 13.26
N PHE A 165 -0.53 -19.63 14.15
CA PHE A 165 0.13 -19.43 15.44
C PHE A 165 1.59 -19.05 15.29
N LYS A 166 2.35 -19.79 14.47
CA LYS A 166 3.75 -19.45 14.21
C LYS A 166 3.93 -18.05 13.67
N PHE A 167 3.00 -17.56 12.84
CA PHE A 167 3.10 -16.21 12.30
C PHE A 167 3.02 -15.11 13.37
N GLN A 168 2.41 -15.38 14.53
CA GLN A 168 2.38 -14.44 15.66
C GLN A 168 3.81 -14.09 16.13
N GLU A 169 4.77 -15.00 15.98
CA GLU A 169 6.19 -14.80 16.34
C GLU A 169 6.95 -13.87 15.35
N TYR A 170 6.37 -13.57 14.19
CA TYR A 170 7.05 -12.85 13.08
C TYR A 170 6.50 -11.44 12.81
N ILE A 171 5.52 -10.98 13.59
CA ILE A 171 4.88 -9.66 13.49
C ILE A 171 5.63 -8.66 14.36
#